data_AF-A0A9J6PN20-F1
#
_entry.id   AF-A0A9J6PN20-F1
#
_cell.length_a   1.000
_cell.length_b   1.000
_cell.length_c   1.000
_cell.angle_alpha   90.00
_cell.angle_beta   90.00
_cell.angle_gamma   90.00
#
_symmetry.space_group_name_H-M   'P 1'
#
loop_
_entity.id
_entity.type
_entity.pdbx_description
1 polymer ?
#
loop_
_entity_poly.entity_id
_entity_poly.type
_entity_poly.pdbx_seq_one_letter_code
_entity_poly.pdbx_strand_id
1 'polypeptide(L)'
;MICRHAKRSDLDKVCDLLAAEFYNDPVHKVVFATLEDRVDVLRRFFRIYVNLANDCGGTLLAENDAGALVYFRPEAIEMISKNHAAVNNQLIEVCGSSFATALAYINGLDHFHPRTPPHYYISLLAVNRQSRGGAVVRDLFRDLHSILDKDHFPCYAECTRFSTRTLLRRWGYRDAGAPLCIEGFPELYPIWREPQ
;
A
#
# COMPACT_ATOMS: atom_id res chain seq x y z
N MET A 1 5.17 11.90 17.62
CA MET A 1 4.75 10.62 18.22
C MET A 1 5.57 9.51 17.61
N ILE A 2 5.79 8.39 18.30
CA ILE A 2 6.53 7.24 17.77
C ILE A 2 5.50 6.21 17.28
N CYS A 3 5.54 5.88 15.99
CA CYS A 3 4.77 4.79 15.41
C CYS A 3 5.36 3.45 15.85
N ARG A 4 4.51 2.44 15.96
CA ARG A 4 4.92 1.08 16.34
C ARG A 4 4.57 0.10 15.24
N HIS A 5 5.27 -1.02 15.18
CA HIS A 5 4.81 -2.15 14.37
C HIS A 5 3.48 -2.70 14.89
N ALA A 6 2.58 -3.00 13.97
CA ALA A 6 1.35 -3.72 14.23
C ALA A 6 1.66 -5.15 14.68
N LYS A 7 0.92 -5.62 15.68
CA LYS A 7 0.88 -7.03 16.09
C LYS A 7 -0.28 -7.72 15.38
N ARG A 8 -0.32 -9.05 15.41
CA ARG A 8 -1.44 -9.84 14.86
C ARG A 8 -2.81 -9.41 15.39
N SER A 9 -2.89 -8.99 16.66
CA SER A 9 -4.12 -8.47 17.28
C SER A 9 -4.58 -7.11 16.73
N ASP A 10 -3.73 -6.38 16.02
CA ASP A 10 -4.06 -5.07 15.44
C ASP A 10 -4.57 -5.18 13.99
N LEU A 11 -4.39 -6.32 13.32
CA LEU A 11 -4.61 -6.42 11.87
C LEU A 11 -6.08 -6.19 11.47
N ASP A 12 -7.03 -6.58 12.32
CA ASP A 12 -8.46 -6.29 12.08
C ASP A 12 -8.72 -4.79 12.03
N LYS A 13 -8.16 -4.05 12.98
CA LYS A 13 -8.27 -2.58 13.04
C LYS A 13 -7.56 -1.90 11.87
N VAL A 14 -6.39 -2.40 11.47
CA VAL A 14 -5.68 -1.92 10.28
C VAL A 14 -6.57 -2.06 9.04
N CYS A 15 -7.23 -3.21 8.86
CA CYS A 15 -8.10 -3.46 7.71
C CYS A 15 -9.35 -2.58 7.74
N ASP A 16 -9.91 -2.32 8.92
CA ASP A 16 -11.02 -1.37 9.10
C ASP A 16 -10.65 0.05 8.69
N LEU A 17 -9.50 0.52 9.13
CA LEU A 17 -8.97 1.83 8.75
C LEU A 17 -8.74 1.91 7.23
N LEU A 18 -8.09 0.89 6.64
CA LEU A 18 -7.84 0.84 5.20
C LEU A 18 -9.15 0.84 4.41
N ALA A 19 -10.12 0.00 4.77
CA ALA A 19 -11.41 -0.07 4.08
C ALA A 19 -12.15 1.27 4.12
N ALA A 20 -12.18 1.94 5.29
CA ALA A 20 -12.83 3.24 5.44
C ALA A 20 -12.15 4.34 4.59
N GLU A 21 -10.83 4.40 4.60
CA GLU A 21 -10.10 5.48 3.93
C GLU A 21 -9.95 5.26 2.42
N PHE A 22 -9.95 4.00 1.95
CA PHE A 22 -9.91 3.65 0.54
C PHE A 22 -11.30 3.50 -0.11
N TYR A 23 -12.39 3.61 0.64
CA TYR A 23 -13.76 3.52 0.08
C TYR A 23 -13.98 4.47 -1.12
N ASN A 24 -13.40 5.68 -1.03
CA ASN A 24 -13.44 6.71 -2.07
C ASN A 24 -12.12 6.87 -2.84
N ASP A 25 -11.19 5.92 -2.73
CA ASP A 25 -9.98 5.91 -3.54
C ASP A 25 -10.33 5.69 -5.02
N PRO A 26 -9.77 6.47 -5.96
CA PRO A 26 -10.18 6.45 -7.35
C PRO A 26 -9.88 5.11 -8.05
N VAL A 27 -8.85 4.37 -7.63
CA VAL A 27 -8.56 3.03 -8.17
C VAL A 27 -9.58 2.03 -7.65
N HIS A 28 -9.79 1.99 -6.34
CA HIS A 28 -10.67 0.99 -5.71
C HIS A 28 -12.15 1.20 -6.05
N LYS A 29 -12.54 2.42 -6.46
CA LYS A 29 -13.84 2.70 -7.06
C LYS A 29 -14.03 2.06 -8.43
N VAL A 30 -12.95 1.90 -9.21
CA VAL A 30 -12.99 1.17 -10.49
C VAL A 30 -13.04 -0.33 -10.22
N VAL A 31 -12.15 -0.85 -9.37
CA VAL A 31 -12.05 -2.29 -9.10
C VAL A 31 -13.37 -2.86 -8.58
N PHE A 32 -13.99 -2.18 -7.61
CA PHE A 32 -15.17 -2.69 -6.90
C PHE A 32 -16.44 -1.90 -7.24
N ALA A 33 -16.55 -1.39 -8.47
CA ALA A 33 -17.63 -0.48 -8.89
C ALA A 33 -19.06 -1.05 -8.71
N THR A 34 -19.21 -2.36 -8.83
CA THR A 34 -20.51 -3.06 -8.93
C THR A 34 -20.95 -3.75 -7.64
N LEU A 35 -20.13 -3.74 -6.60
CA LEU A 35 -20.42 -4.47 -5.36
C LEU A 35 -21.27 -3.60 -4.43
N GLU A 36 -22.29 -4.18 -3.81
CA GLU A 36 -23.16 -3.48 -2.86
C GLU A 36 -22.48 -3.29 -1.50
N ASP A 37 -21.76 -4.31 -1.00
CA ASP A 37 -21.00 -4.27 0.25
C ASP A 37 -19.49 -4.01 0.01
N ARG A 38 -19.16 -2.86 -0.57
CA ARG A 38 -17.76 -2.51 -0.89
C ARG A 38 -16.87 -2.40 0.34
N VAL A 39 -17.43 -2.09 1.51
CA VAL A 39 -16.63 -1.91 2.73
C VAL A 39 -16.11 -3.26 3.21
N ASP A 40 -16.96 -4.29 3.31
CA ASP A 40 -16.51 -5.64 3.69
C ASP A 40 -15.51 -6.21 2.67
N VAL A 41 -15.79 -6.04 1.38
CA VAL A 41 -14.90 -6.50 0.32
C VAL A 41 -13.54 -5.81 0.40
N LEU A 42 -13.49 -4.49 0.61
CA LEU A 42 -12.22 -3.77 0.80
C LEU A 42 -11.48 -4.26 2.04
N ARG A 43 -12.19 -4.45 3.17
CA ARG A 43 -11.61 -4.96 4.41
C ARG A 43 -10.94 -6.32 4.17
N ARG A 44 -11.64 -7.26 3.53
CA ARG A 44 -11.12 -8.60 3.20
C ARG A 44 -10.00 -8.55 2.17
N PHE A 45 -10.10 -7.68 1.17
CA PHE A 45 -9.08 -7.49 0.14
C PHE A 45 -7.76 -6.99 0.74
N PHE A 46 -7.82 -5.94 1.56
CA PHE A 46 -6.63 -5.42 2.23
C PHE A 46 -6.06 -6.40 3.25
N ARG A 47 -6.89 -7.26 3.88
CA ARG A 47 -6.41 -8.30 4.78
C ARG A 47 -5.44 -9.27 4.10
N ILE A 48 -5.61 -9.56 2.81
CA ILE A 48 -4.65 -10.37 2.03
C ILE A 48 -3.26 -9.71 2.07
N TYR A 49 -3.16 -8.43 1.68
CA TYR A 49 -1.89 -7.70 1.64
C TYR A 49 -1.30 -7.43 3.01
N VAL A 50 -2.12 -7.14 4.02
CA VAL A 50 -1.68 -6.95 5.41
C VAL A 50 -1.10 -8.25 5.97
N ASN A 51 -1.71 -9.41 5.70
CA ASN A 51 -1.14 -10.71 6.08
C ASN A 51 0.18 -10.98 5.36
N LEU A 52 0.26 -10.72 4.06
CA LEU A 52 1.51 -10.86 3.31
C LEU A 52 2.60 -9.95 3.91
N ALA A 53 2.28 -8.69 4.19
CA ALA A 53 3.22 -7.75 4.79
C ALA A 53 3.65 -8.18 6.20
N ASN A 54 2.80 -8.84 6.98
CA ASN A 54 3.20 -9.41 8.26
C ASN A 54 4.34 -10.45 8.11
N ASP A 55 4.40 -11.16 6.98
CA ASP A 55 5.37 -12.24 6.77
C ASP A 55 6.62 -11.76 6.00
N CYS A 56 6.47 -10.87 5.01
CA CYS A 56 7.56 -10.39 4.15
C CYS A 56 7.83 -8.88 4.24
N GLY A 57 7.32 -8.20 5.27
CA GLY A 57 7.41 -6.76 5.39
C GLY A 57 7.09 -6.27 6.80
N GLY A 58 6.18 -5.29 6.88
CA GLY A 58 5.59 -4.87 8.14
C GLY A 58 4.41 -3.92 7.96
N THR A 59 3.76 -3.60 9.07
CA THR A 59 2.78 -2.51 9.13
C THR A 59 3.15 -1.59 10.29
N LEU A 60 3.34 -0.31 10.03
CA LEU A 60 3.48 0.72 11.05
C LEU A 60 2.12 1.30 11.39
N LEU A 61 1.85 1.46 12.69
CA LEU A 61 0.65 2.05 13.24
C LEU A 61 0.99 3.31 14.02
N ALA A 62 0.27 4.38 13.72
CA ALA A 62 0.26 5.58 14.55
C ALA A 62 -0.58 5.38 15.81
N GLU A 63 -0.33 6.19 16.83
CA GLU A 63 -1.10 6.19 18.08
C GLU A 63 -2.60 6.38 17.82
N ASN A 64 -3.42 5.80 18.70
CA ASN A 64 -4.89 5.88 18.65
C ASN A 64 -5.50 5.43 17.29
N ASP A 65 -4.83 4.50 16.60
CA ASP A 65 -5.26 3.98 15.30
C ASP A 65 -5.44 5.10 14.24
N ALA A 66 -4.70 6.22 14.39
CA ALA A 66 -4.85 7.41 13.56
C ALA A 66 -4.35 7.22 12.11
N GLY A 67 -3.50 6.21 11.88
CA GLY A 67 -2.91 5.94 10.58
C GLY A 67 -2.18 4.60 10.54
N ALA A 68 -2.11 4.02 9.35
CA ALA A 68 -1.38 2.78 9.06
C ALA A 68 -0.57 2.94 7.77
N LEU A 69 0.65 2.40 7.79
CA LEU A 69 1.53 2.27 6.62
C LEU A 69 1.94 0.80 6.49
N VAL A 70 1.54 0.16 5.41
CA VAL A 70 1.88 -1.22 5.07
C VAL A 70 3.02 -1.21 4.06
N TYR A 71 4.07 -1.96 4.33
CA TYR A 71 5.24 -2.04 3.46
C TYR A 71 5.74 -3.48 3.33
N PHE A 72 6.45 -3.72 2.23
CA PHE A 72 7.19 -4.94 1.94
C PHE A 72 8.69 -4.65 1.97
N ARG A 73 9.49 -5.62 2.45
CA ARG A 73 10.95 -5.53 2.41
C ARG A 73 11.48 -5.79 0.98
N PRO A 74 12.75 -5.49 0.71
CA PRO A 74 13.44 -6.01 -0.46
C PRO A 74 13.21 -7.52 -0.64
N GLU A 75 13.22 -7.99 -1.89
CA GLU A 75 12.96 -9.38 -2.30
C GLU A 75 11.56 -9.95 -1.97
N ALA A 76 10.70 -9.23 -1.24
CA ALA A 76 9.38 -9.71 -0.87
C ALA A 76 8.50 -10.04 -2.09
N ILE A 77 8.64 -9.28 -3.18
CA ILE A 77 7.88 -9.52 -4.42
C ILE A 77 8.21 -10.89 -5.00
N GLU A 78 9.49 -11.27 -5.07
CA GLU A 78 9.88 -12.60 -5.52
C GLU A 78 9.35 -13.70 -4.60
N MET A 79 9.28 -13.45 -3.28
CA MET A 79 8.70 -14.38 -2.32
C MET A 79 7.19 -14.54 -2.51
N ILE A 80 6.48 -13.44 -2.73
CA ILE A 80 5.02 -13.45 -3.00
C ILE A 80 4.74 -14.20 -4.30
N SER A 81 5.55 -13.98 -5.34
CA SER A 81 5.43 -14.71 -6.61
C SER A 81 5.55 -16.23 -6.45
N LYS A 82 6.31 -16.73 -5.47
CA LYS A 82 6.39 -18.18 -5.19
C LYS A 82 5.10 -18.75 -4.61
N ASN A 83 4.31 -17.93 -3.90
CA ASN A 83 3.02 -18.32 -3.30
C ASN A 83 1.80 -17.87 -4.13
N HIS A 84 2.01 -17.56 -5.41
CA HIS A 84 1.02 -16.93 -6.29
C HIS A 84 -0.35 -17.64 -6.31
N ALA A 85 -0.38 -18.98 -6.32
CA ALA A 85 -1.63 -19.73 -6.38
C ALA A 85 -2.53 -19.52 -5.14
N ALA A 86 -1.95 -19.48 -3.94
CA ALA A 86 -2.72 -19.30 -2.70
C ALA A 86 -3.29 -17.88 -2.60
N VAL A 87 -2.49 -16.87 -2.94
CA VAL A 87 -2.93 -15.46 -3.00
C VAL A 87 -4.02 -15.28 -4.05
N ASN A 88 -3.85 -15.89 -5.22
CA ASN A 88 -4.84 -15.83 -6.30
C ASN A 88 -6.19 -16.44 -5.89
N ASN A 89 -6.20 -17.57 -5.19
CA ASN A 89 -7.44 -18.18 -4.69
C ASN A 89 -8.17 -17.27 -3.69
N GLN A 90 -7.44 -16.61 -2.79
CA GLN A 90 -8.03 -15.63 -1.86
C GLN A 90 -8.61 -14.42 -2.62
N LEU A 91 -7.92 -13.94 -3.65
CA LEU A 91 -8.40 -12.85 -4.49
C LEU A 91 -9.67 -13.24 -5.26
N ILE A 92 -9.76 -14.46 -5.79
CA ILE A 92 -10.99 -14.96 -6.45
C ILE A 92 -12.15 -14.95 -5.46
N GLU A 93 -11.95 -15.49 -4.26
CA GLU A 93 -12.99 -15.58 -3.23
C GLU A 93 -13.48 -14.18 -2.78
N VAL A 94 -12.55 -13.26 -2.55
CA VAL A 94 -12.87 -11.92 -2.02
C VAL A 94 -13.43 -10.99 -3.11
N CYS A 95 -12.84 -10.97 -4.30
CA CYS A 95 -13.22 -10.04 -5.34
C CYS A 95 -14.47 -10.51 -6.12
N GLY A 96 -14.77 -11.81 -6.15
CA GLY A 96 -15.92 -12.36 -6.87
C GLY A 96 -15.97 -11.87 -8.32
N SER A 97 -17.07 -11.23 -8.71
CA SER A 97 -17.25 -10.68 -10.07
C SER A 97 -16.25 -9.57 -10.44
N SER A 98 -15.65 -8.90 -9.45
CA SER A 98 -14.60 -7.88 -9.65
C SER A 98 -13.20 -8.48 -9.83
N PHE A 99 -13.03 -9.80 -9.75
CA PHE A 99 -11.71 -10.44 -9.77
C PHE A 99 -10.90 -10.09 -11.03
N ALA A 100 -11.52 -10.11 -12.21
CA ALA A 100 -10.82 -9.79 -13.45
C ALA A 100 -10.25 -8.36 -13.46
N THR A 101 -11.03 -7.38 -12.98
CA THR A 101 -10.60 -5.98 -12.87
C THR A 101 -9.52 -5.82 -11.80
N ALA A 102 -9.65 -6.48 -10.65
CA ALA A 102 -8.63 -6.47 -9.60
C ALA A 102 -7.30 -7.05 -10.12
N LEU A 103 -7.37 -8.18 -10.83
CA LEU A 103 -6.19 -8.85 -11.40
C LEU A 103 -5.52 -7.98 -12.48
N ALA A 104 -6.29 -7.31 -13.33
CA ALA A 104 -5.75 -6.37 -14.32
C ALA A 104 -4.95 -5.23 -13.65
N TYR A 105 -5.47 -4.67 -12.55
CA TYR A 105 -4.74 -3.66 -11.78
C TYR A 105 -3.46 -4.20 -11.16
N ILE A 106 -3.53 -5.36 -10.51
CA ILE A 106 -2.39 -6.01 -9.84
C ILE A 106 -1.28 -6.35 -10.85
N ASN A 107 -1.65 -6.91 -12.01
CA ASN A 107 -0.70 -7.21 -13.07
C ASN A 107 -0.08 -5.95 -13.68
N GLY A 108 -0.86 -4.87 -13.80
CA GLY A 108 -0.36 -3.57 -14.23
C GLY A 108 0.68 -3.00 -13.27
N LEU A 109 0.42 -3.06 -11.96
CA LEU A 109 1.40 -2.67 -10.94
C LEU A 109 2.67 -3.53 -11.05
N ASP A 110 2.55 -4.85 -11.11
CA ASP A 110 3.71 -5.75 -11.22
C ASP A 110 4.52 -5.52 -12.51
N HIS A 111 3.86 -5.21 -13.62
CA HIS A 111 4.51 -4.89 -14.89
C HIS A 111 5.40 -3.64 -14.78
N PHE A 112 4.90 -2.58 -14.14
CA PHE A 112 5.65 -1.32 -13.98
C PHE A 112 6.60 -1.31 -12.78
N HIS A 113 6.46 -2.27 -11.87
CA HIS A 113 7.27 -2.34 -10.67
C HIS A 113 8.76 -2.49 -11.01
N PRO A 114 9.66 -1.60 -10.52
CA PRO A 114 11.08 -1.73 -10.78
C PRO A 114 11.62 -3.05 -10.23
N ARG A 115 12.50 -3.76 -10.96
CA ARG A 115 13.09 -5.01 -10.44
C ARG A 115 14.46 -4.79 -9.81
N THR A 116 15.13 -3.69 -10.16
CA THR A 116 16.46 -3.36 -9.65
C THR A 116 16.59 -1.85 -9.40
N PRO A 117 17.36 -1.44 -8.38
CA PRO A 117 17.91 -2.29 -7.30
C PRO A 117 16.79 -2.86 -6.41
N PRO A 118 17.05 -3.90 -5.58
CA PRO A 118 16.09 -4.31 -4.56
C PRO A 118 15.73 -3.15 -3.64
N HIS A 119 14.46 -3.08 -3.20
CA HIS A 119 13.97 -1.92 -2.46
C HIS A 119 12.76 -2.26 -1.60
N TYR A 120 12.51 -1.40 -0.61
CA TYR A 120 11.26 -1.38 0.15
C TYR A 120 10.10 -0.93 -0.72
N TYR A 121 8.94 -1.56 -0.59
CA TYR A 121 7.73 -1.17 -1.32
C TYR A 121 6.61 -0.76 -0.35
N ILE A 122 6.15 0.49 -0.43
CA ILE A 122 4.96 0.94 0.32
C ILE A 122 3.73 0.58 -0.50
N SER A 123 3.00 -0.42 -0.04
CA SER A 123 1.81 -0.91 -0.73
C SER A 123 0.54 -0.16 -0.32
N LEU A 124 0.41 0.22 0.95
CA LEU A 124 -0.79 0.88 1.47
C LEU A 124 -0.45 1.96 2.48
N LEU A 125 -1.17 3.08 2.40
CA LEU A 125 -1.12 4.18 3.35
C LEU A 125 -2.53 4.69 3.61
N ALA A 126 -3.00 4.60 4.85
CA ALA A 126 -4.25 5.19 5.29
C ALA A 126 -4.04 6.08 6.50
N VAL A 127 -4.76 7.20 6.54
CA VAL A 127 -4.84 8.09 7.69
C VAL A 127 -6.29 8.44 7.92
N ASN A 128 -6.73 8.22 9.16
CA ASN A 128 -8.09 8.48 9.60
C ASN A 128 -8.46 9.92 9.24
N ARG A 129 -9.60 10.11 8.58
CA ARG A 129 -10.09 11.42 8.12
C ARG A 129 -10.07 12.50 9.21
N GLN A 130 -10.40 12.15 10.45
CA GLN A 130 -10.43 13.07 11.59
C GLN A 130 -9.03 13.49 12.06
N SER A 131 -8.00 12.71 11.71
CA SER A 131 -6.60 12.96 12.04
C SER A 131 -5.79 13.50 10.84
N ARG A 132 -6.45 13.77 9.70
CA ARG A 132 -5.80 14.34 8.51
C ARG A 132 -5.35 15.78 8.75
N GLY A 133 -4.27 16.17 8.09
CA GLY A 133 -3.63 17.48 8.31
C GLY A 133 -2.73 17.54 9.56
N GLY A 134 -2.72 16.49 10.38
CA GLY A 134 -1.80 16.33 11.50
C GLY A 134 -0.45 15.74 11.12
N ALA A 135 0.41 15.57 12.13
CA ALA A 135 1.73 14.96 12.06
C ALA A 135 1.74 13.46 11.65
N VAL A 136 0.59 12.81 11.52
CA VAL A 136 0.48 11.34 11.40
C VAL A 136 1.23 10.77 10.19
N VAL A 137 0.99 11.31 8.99
CA VAL A 137 1.70 10.84 7.78
C VAL A 137 3.21 11.05 7.95
N ARG A 138 3.62 12.23 8.44
CA ARG A 138 5.04 12.54 8.65
C ARG A 138 5.68 11.56 9.64
N ASP A 139 5.01 11.26 10.74
CA ASP A 139 5.54 10.38 11.79
C ASP A 139 5.65 8.92 11.28
N LEU A 140 4.65 8.43 10.53
CA LEU A 140 4.71 7.12 9.84
C LEU A 140 5.89 7.04 8.87
N PHE A 141 6.09 8.07 8.04
CA PHE A 141 7.20 8.09 7.09
C PHE A 141 8.54 8.24 7.77
N ARG A 142 8.67 9.06 8.83
CA ARG A 142 9.91 9.18 9.60
C ARG A 142 10.34 7.83 10.17
N ASP A 143 9.41 7.07 10.74
CA ASP A 143 9.75 5.79 11.35
C ASP A 143 10.04 4.71 10.29
N LEU A 144 9.35 4.74 9.14
CA LEU A 144 9.74 3.92 7.99
C LEU A 144 11.13 4.28 7.48
N HIS A 145 11.44 5.58 7.34
CA HIS A 145 12.73 6.09 6.87
C HIS A 145 13.86 5.63 7.76
N SER A 146 13.69 5.68 9.08
CA SER A 146 14.67 5.14 10.02
C SER A 146 14.96 3.65 9.80
N ILE A 147 14.00 2.85 9.33
CA ILE A 147 14.20 1.42 9.03
C ILE A 147 15.00 1.29 7.74
N LEU A 148 14.55 1.92 6.65
CA LEU A 148 15.19 1.77 5.33
C LEU A 148 16.59 2.42 5.25
N ASP A 149 16.84 3.50 6.01
CA ASP A 149 18.13 4.19 6.05
C ASP A 149 19.15 3.32 6.78
N LYS A 150 18.73 2.68 7.89
CA LYS A 150 19.54 1.70 8.62
C LYS A 150 19.86 0.47 7.78
N ASP A 151 18.92 0.01 6.98
CA ASP A 151 19.11 -1.18 6.13
C ASP A 151 19.82 -0.84 4.81
N HIS A 152 20.06 0.44 4.51
CA HIS A 152 20.68 0.94 3.28
C HIS A 152 19.96 0.52 1.98
N PHE A 153 18.63 0.44 2.03
CA PHE A 153 17.82 0.13 0.84
C PHE A 153 16.97 1.33 0.40
N PRO A 154 16.79 1.51 -0.92
CA PRO A 154 15.84 2.48 -1.43
C PRO A 154 14.39 2.06 -1.14
N CYS A 155 13.47 2.99 -1.39
CA CYS A 155 12.04 2.76 -1.22
C CYS A 155 11.23 3.32 -2.39
N TYR A 156 10.26 2.52 -2.82
CA TYR A 156 9.37 2.78 -3.94
C TYR A 156 7.90 2.75 -3.50
N ALA A 157 7.06 3.51 -4.20
CA ALA A 157 5.62 3.49 -4.06
C ALA A 157 4.92 4.05 -5.30
N GLU A 158 3.69 3.61 -5.57
CA GLU A 158 2.77 4.29 -6.49
C GLU A 158 1.73 5.10 -5.72
N CYS A 159 1.71 6.41 -5.93
CA CYS A 159 0.66 7.25 -5.35
C CYS A 159 -0.57 7.26 -6.26
N THR A 160 -1.76 6.97 -5.71
CA THR A 160 -3.05 7.13 -6.42
C THR A 160 -3.50 8.59 -6.55
N ARG A 161 -2.78 9.53 -5.93
CA ARG A 161 -3.10 10.97 -5.91
C ARG A 161 -1.86 11.82 -6.10
N PHE A 162 -1.95 12.81 -6.99
CA PHE A 162 -0.88 13.77 -7.27
C PHE A 162 -0.48 14.58 -6.03
N SER A 163 -1.44 14.88 -5.14
CA SER A 163 -1.20 15.60 -3.89
C SER A 163 -0.33 14.81 -2.91
N THR A 164 -0.55 13.50 -2.76
CA THR A 164 0.30 12.62 -1.93
C THR A 164 1.72 12.59 -2.47
N ARG A 165 1.88 12.37 -3.78
CA ARG A 165 3.19 12.39 -4.44
C ARG A 165 3.92 13.73 -4.25
N THR A 166 3.21 14.86 -4.33
CA THR A 166 3.78 16.19 -4.09
C THR A 166 4.19 16.41 -2.64
N LEU A 167 3.43 15.89 -1.67
CA LEU A 167 3.79 15.92 -0.26
C LEU A 167 5.09 15.15 -0.01
N LEU A 168 5.19 13.93 -0.55
CA LEU A 168 6.31 13.02 -0.29
C LEU A 168 7.64 13.53 -0.87
N ARG A 169 7.60 14.39 -1.91
CA ARG A 169 8.81 15.09 -2.38
C ARG A 169 9.54 15.87 -1.29
N ARG A 170 8.81 16.38 -0.30
CA ARG A 170 9.40 17.12 0.83
C ARG A 170 10.23 16.22 1.75
N TRP A 171 10.10 14.90 1.63
CA TRP A 171 10.75 13.91 2.48
C TRP A 171 11.70 13.00 1.70
N GLY A 172 12.33 13.55 0.66
CA GLY A 172 13.40 12.87 -0.09
C GLY A 172 12.93 11.95 -1.22
N TYR A 173 11.62 11.86 -1.48
CA TYR A 173 11.12 11.15 -2.65
C TYR A 173 11.28 11.98 -3.93
N ARG A 174 11.61 11.33 -5.02
CA ARG A 174 11.61 11.87 -6.39
C ARG A 174 10.66 11.06 -7.26
N ASP A 175 10.31 11.57 -8.44
CA ASP A 175 9.59 10.74 -9.41
C ASP A 175 10.48 9.58 -9.86
N ALA A 176 9.87 8.40 -9.94
CA ALA A 176 10.52 7.20 -10.45
C ALA A 176 10.25 6.96 -11.95
N GLY A 177 9.67 7.94 -12.63
CA GLY A 177 9.30 7.85 -14.05
C GLY A 177 8.16 8.80 -14.40
N ALA A 178 7.62 8.64 -15.61
CA ALA A 178 6.35 9.23 -15.99
C ALA A 178 5.19 8.60 -15.18
N PRO A 179 4.03 9.27 -15.07
CA PRO A 179 2.84 8.64 -14.52
C PRO A 179 2.56 7.29 -15.18
N LEU A 180 2.20 6.29 -14.39
CA LEU A 180 1.88 4.95 -14.88
C LEU A 180 0.45 4.95 -15.43
N CYS A 181 0.30 4.40 -16.63
CA CYS A 181 -0.99 4.25 -17.29
C CYS A 181 -1.35 2.75 -17.34
N ILE A 182 -2.16 2.30 -16.38
CA ILE A 182 -2.76 0.97 -16.42
C ILE A 182 -4.14 1.12 -17.08
N GLU A 183 -4.39 0.34 -18.14
CA GLU A 183 -5.63 0.44 -18.91
C GLU A 183 -6.87 0.28 -18.02
N GLY A 184 -7.80 1.24 -18.11
CA GLY A 184 -9.02 1.26 -17.30
C GLY A 184 -8.88 1.89 -15.91
N PHE A 185 -7.68 2.30 -15.49
CA PHE A 185 -7.43 2.91 -14.19
C PHE A 185 -6.95 4.37 -14.29
N PRO A 186 -7.17 5.17 -13.23
CA PRO A 186 -6.53 6.47 -13.09
C PRO A 186 -5.00 6.35 -13.14
N GLU A 187 -4.34 7.41 -13.59
CA GLU A 187 -2.88 7.49 -13.53
C GLU A 187 -2.36 7.32 -12.10
N LEU A 188 -1.25 6.59 -11.99
CA LEU A 188 -0.50 6.48 -10.75
C LEU A 188 0.80 7.27 -10.85
N TYR A 189 1.25 7.80 -9.73
CA TYR A 189 2.47 8.60 -9.68
C TYR A 189 3.58 7.82 -8.96
N PRO A 190 4.52 7.21 -9.71
CA PRO A 190 5.56 6.38 -9.13
C PRO A 190 6.63 7.26 -8.49
N ILE A 191 7.03 6.93 -7.26
CA ILE A 191 8.00 7.70 -6.48
C ILE A 191 9.09 6.79 -5.91
N TRP A 192 10.28 7.35 -5.78
CA TRP A 192 11.49 6.67 -5.31
C TRP A 192 12.22 7.51 -4.28
N ARG A 193 12.72 6.90 -3.20
CA ARG A 193 13.59 7.54 -2.21
C ARG A 193 14.86 6.69 -2.06
N GLU A 194 16.02 7.35 -2.13
CA GLU A 194 17.29 6.73 -1.74
C GLU A 194 17.44 6.72 -0.21
N PRO A 195 18.16 5.73 0.36
CA PRO A 195 18.53 5.79 1.76
C PRO A 195 19.42 7.01 2.04
N GLN A 196 19.35 7.54 3.26
CA GLN A 196 20.05 8.74 3.73
C GLN A 196 21.00 8.43 4.89
#